data_AF-S8EHW3-F1
#
_entry.id   AF-S8EHW3-F1
#
_cell.length_a   1.000
_cell.length_b   1.000
_cell.length_c   1.000
_cell.angle_alpha   90.00
_cell.angle_beta   90.00
_cell.angle_gamma   90.00
#
_symmetry.space_group_name_H-M   'P 1'
#
loop_
_entity.id
_entity.type
_entity.pdbx_description
1 polymer ?
#
loop_
_entity_poly.entity_id
_entity_poly.type
_entity_poly.pdbx_seq_one_letter_code
_entity_poly.pdbx_strand_id
1 'polypeptide(L)'
;MTGSIARRTRLSAAVNSSTFELLKDAIVVYLLVTRSLKVFRHLRARGITQTAVDLWQWLSQETLLLALRLPSVRNKVNLELRKATLDIEKGMVPEGPSVHRHLALPLNGQSAEWIAKEMQVMDSEAPGTHADWREGKVSGAVYHGGDELTRVILAAIERYALSNPLHPDVFPAVRKMEAEVVAMCLRMYNNPTGAGTTTSGGTESIVMACKTYRDWARAVKGIREPEMVVPVTAHAAFDKGAAYLGIKVHTIPVDPETRQVNIKRVKRAINANTIMLVGSAINFPDGNADDIVALGDLADRHKIGMHVDCCLGSFIVPFIEEAGLGPFQPFDFRVRGVTSISCDTHKYGFAPKGNSVIMYRDAELRKHQYYVNPDWVGGVYASPSIAGSRPGALLAGTWAAMHYMGHQGYLESCKAIVTAARTIAERIRTEIPELRILGNPRASVVAFASARKGTAAEGVSVLEVGDMMAKKGWHLNGLSAPAAVHIAVTRLTVPVVDQFIADLKDSVKEARLTPSGAGTMVRLYGLGSGSPIGSRMVGHLATAFLDTLYKA
;
A
#
# COMPACT_ATOMS: atom_id res chain seq x y z
N MET A 1 75.42 20.48 50.23
CA MET A 1 74.55 21.68 50.29
C MET A 1 73.57 21.59 49.13
N THR A 2 72.26 21.71 49.42
CA THR A 2 71.19 22.35 48.60
C THR A 2 71.11 21.97 47.11
N GLY A 3 70.08 21.35 46.53
CA GLY A 3 68.62 21.54 46.66
C GLY A 3 68.01 21.60 45.23
N SER A 4 66.69 21.41 45.11
CA SER A 4 65.84 21.51 43.87
C SER A 4 65.77 20.24 43.01
N ILE A 5 64.74 19.37 43.05
CA ILE A 5 63.29 19.51 42.79
C ILE A 5 62.97 20.26 41.49
N ALA A 6 62.49 19.54 40.46
CA ALA A 6 61.41 19.99 39.58
C ALA A 6 60.86 18.86 38.67
N ARG A 7 59.65 18.40 39.03
CA ARG A 7 58.51 18.09 38.15
C ARG A 7 58.72 17.13 36.96
N ARG A 8 58.58 15.83 37.23
CA ARG A 8 57.68 15.00 36.41
C ARG A 8 56.25 15.27 36.87
N THR A 9 55.56 16.21 36.21
CA THR A 9 54.10 16.35 36.34
C THR A 9 53.45 15.10 35.76
N ARG A 10 53.07 14.19 36.65
CA ARG A 10 51.98 13.25 36.39
C ARG A 10 50.77 14.08 35.95
N LEU A 11 50.41 14.02 34.68
CA LEU A 11 49.06 14.33 34.20
C LEU A 11 48.12 13.21 34.70
N SER A 12 47.98 13.13 36.02
CA SER A 12 46.95 12.37 36.72
C SER A 12 46.33 13.34 37.73
N ALA A 13 45.40 14.15 37.26
CA ALA A 13 44.48 14.91 38.11
C ALA A 13 43.10 14.71 37.48
N ALA A 14 42.41 13.67 37.95
CA ALA A 14 41.28 13.89 38.86
C ALA A 14 40.11 14.54 38.11
N VAL A 15 39.37 13.72 37.35
CA VAL A 15 37.93 13.91 37.32
C VAL A 15 37.51 13.76 38.78
N ASN A 16 37.23 14.87 39.47
CA ASN A 16 36.72 14.85 40.83
C ASN A 16 35.59 13.83 40.91
N SER A 17 35.62 12.93 41.89
CA SER A 17 34.56 11.93 42.10
C SER A 17 33.17 12.59 42.09
N SER A 18 33.06 13.83 42.59
CA SER A 18 31.85 14.65 42.52
C SER A 18 31.39 15.01 41.10
N THR A 19 32.31 15.32 40.18
CA THR A 19 31.98 15.64 38.78
C THR A 19 31.55 14.38 38.03
N PHE A 20 32.16 13.24 38.34
CA PHE A 20 31.75 11.94 37.80
C PHE A 20 30.37 11.52 38.30
N GLU A 21 30.09 11.64 39.60
CA GLU A 21 28.77 11.36 40.17
C GLU A 21 27.71 12.32 39.62
N LEU A 22 28.01 13.62 39.50
CA LEU A 22 27.11 14.59 38.86
C LEU A 22 26.80 14.24 37.40
N LEU A 23 27.80 13.81 36.63
CA LEU A 23 27.62 13.39 35.24
C LEU A 23 26.77 12.11 35.16
N LYS A 24 27.03 11.14 36.04
CA LYS A 24 26.25 9.91 36.15
C LYS A 24 24.79 10.20 36.52
N ASP A 25 24.54 11.05 37.51
CA ASP A 25 23.20 11.48 37.91
C ASP A 25 22.51 12.22 36.77
N ALA A 26 23.21 13.11 36.06
CA ALA A 26 22.69 13.80 34.89
C ALA A 26 22.30 12.82 33.76
N ILE A 27 23.11 11.79 33.50
CA ILE A 27 22.79 10.73 32.53
C ILE A 27 21.57 9.93 32.97
N VAL A 28 21.48 9.55 34.25
CA VAL A 28 20.32 8.82 34.80
C VAL A 28 19.06 9.67 34.70
N VAL A 29 19.10 10.95 35.09
CA VAL A 29 17.97 11.88 34.97
C VAL A 29 17.58 12.06 33.51
N TYR A 30 18.54 12.23 32.61
CA TYR A 30 18.28 12.32 31.17
C TYR A 30 17.58 11.05 30.64
N LEU A 31 18.06 9.86 31.02
CA LEU A 31 17.44 8.59 30.65
C LEU A 31 16.03 8.47 31.23
N LEU A 32 15.83 8.81 32.50
CA LEU A 32 14.52 8.76 33.14
C LEU A 32 13.53 9.71 32.46
N VAL A 33 13.92 10.96 32.22
CA VAL A 33 13.07 11.96 31.56
C VAL A 33 12.72 11.51 30.14
N THR A 34 13.72 11.09 29.35
CA THR A 34 13.48 10.67 27.96
C THR A 34 12.61 9.42 27.87
N ARG A 35 12.79 8.44 28.75
CA ARG A 35 11.95 7.23 28.80
C ARG A 35 10.55 7.54 29.30
N SER A 36 10.42 8.34 30.36
CA SER A 36 9.12 8.80 30.88
C SER A 36 8.33 9.58 29.84
N LEU A 37 8.99 10.45 29.06
CA LEU A 37 8.35 11.16 27.95
C LEU A 37 7.88 10.20 26.85
N LYS A 38 8.66 9.17 26.51
CA LYS A 38 8.25 8.14 25.53
C LYS A 38 7.01 7.36 26.02
N VAL A 39 6.99 6.97 27.29
CA VAL A 39 5.84 6.29 27.92
C VAL A 39 4.61 7.21 27.94
N PHE A 40 4.77 8.46 28.39
CA PHE A 40 3.69 9.45 28.43
C PHE A 40 3.09 9.70 27.04
N ARG A 41 3.93 9.88 26.01
CA ARG A 41 3.47 10.07 24.63
C ARG A 41 2.69 8.86 24.12
N HIS A 42 3.17 7.64 24.42
CA HIS A 42 2.47 6.42 24.05
C HIS A 42 1.11 6.31 24.75
N LEU A 43 1.05 6.55 26.07
CA LEU A 43 -0.19 6.55 26.85
C LEU A 43 -1.18 7.61 26.36
N ARG A 44 -0.71 8.81 26.03
CA ARG A 44 -1.55 9.88 25.48
C ARG A 44 -2.14 9.48 24.13
N ALA A 45 -1.35 8.89 23.25
CA ALA A 45 -1.77 8.48 21.91
C ALA A 45 -2.77 7.32 21.95
N ARG A 46 -2.45 6.26 22.70
CA ARG A 46 -3.18 4.99 22.71
C ARG A 46 -4.28 4.94 23.77
N GLY A 47 -4.09 5.60 24.91
CA GLY A 47 -4.92 5.47 26.11
C GLY A 47 -4.50 4.27 26.97
N ILE A 48 -4.88 4.27 28.24
CA ILE A 48 -4.45 3.26 29.22
C ILE A 48 -4.87 1.85 28.80
N THR A 49 -6.12 1.68 28.36
CA THR A 49 -6.67 0.38 27.97
C THR A 49 -5.93 -0.21 26.77
N GLN A 50 -5.75 0.57 25.71
CA GLN A 50 -5.03 0.11 24.52
C GLN A 50 -3.54 -0.12 24.82
N THR A 51 -2.91 0.71 25.64
CA THR A 51 -1.51 0.46 26.06
C THR A 51 -1.37 -0.84 26.84
N ALA A 52 -2.34 -1.19 27.70
CA ALA A 52 -2.33 -2.47 28.40
C ALA A 52 -2.49 -3.66 27.42
N VAL A 53 -3.36 -3.52 26.41
CA VAL A 53 -3.50 -4.53 25.33
C VAL A 53 -2.22 -4.66 24.52
N ASP A 54 -1.62 -3.53 24.10
CA ASP A 54 -0.38 -3.50 23.33
C ASP A 54 0.77 -4.13 24.14
N LEU A 55 0.85 -3.86 25.45
CA LEU A 55 1.83 -4.46 26.35
C LEU A 55 1.61 -5.97 26.53
N TRP A 56 0.36 -6.41 26.69
CA TRP A 56 0.03 -7.83 26.77
C TRP A 56 0.37 -8.57 25.47
N GLN A 57 0.07 -7.97 24.32
CA GLN A 57 0.44 -8.52 23.02
C GLN A 57 1.96 -8.61 22.88
N TRP A 58 2.70 -7.57 23.27
CA TRP A 58 4.16 -7.60 23.26
C TRP A 58 4.72 -8.68 24.20
N LEU A 59 4.27 -8.74 25.46
CA LEU A 59 4.69 -9.75 26.43
C LEU A 59 4.38 -11.18 25.96
N SER A 60 3.20 -11.40 25.38
CA SER A 60 2.83 -12.72 24.83
C SER A 60 3.70 -13.10 23.64
N GLN A 61 4.09 -12.14 22.79
CA GLN A 61 5.04 -12.37 21.69
C GLN A 61 6.45 -12.69 22.20
N GLU A 62 6.96 -11.98 23.21
CA GLU A 62 8.29 -12.23 23.77
C GLU A 62 8.38 -13.56 24.53
N THR A 63 7.36 -13.87 25.34
CA THR A 63 7.29 -15.16 26.05
C THR A 63 7.22 -16.33 25.06
N LEU A 64 6.50 -16.18 23.95
CA LEU A 64 6.48 -17.18 22.89
C LEU A 64 7.81 -17.24 22.12
N LEU A 65 8.47 -16.11 21.87
CA LEU A 65 9.82 -16.09 21.27
C LEU A 65 10.80 -16.93 22.08
N LEU A 66 10.71 -16.84 23.40
CA LEU A 66 11.48 -17.68 24.31
C LEU A 66 11.05 -19.15 24.20
N ALA A 67 9.75 -19.44 24.10
CA ALA A 67 9.25 -20.80 23.89
C ALA A 67 9.70 -21.42 22.55
N LEU A 68 9.73 -20.64 21.46
CA LEU A 68 10.22 -21.06 20.13
C LEU A 68 11.73 -21.32 20.10
N ARG A 69 12.50 -20.88 21.12
CA ARG A 69 13.90 -21.27 21.27
C ARG A 69 14.05 -22.70 21.81
N LEU A 70 13.01 -23.28 22.39
CA LEU A 70 13.03 -24.68 22.83
C LEU A 70 13.07 -25.60 21.58
N PRO A 71 14.05 -26.52 21.48
CA PRO A 71 14.24 -27.35 20.29
C PRO A 71 12.98 -28.15 19.89
N SER A 72 12.24 -28.68 20.84
CA SER A 72 11.02 -29.48 20.58
C SER A 72 9.91 -28.65 19.93
N VAL A 73 9.66 -27.44 20.44
CA VAL A 73 8.66 -26.51 19.90
C VAL A 73 9.08 -26.03 18.52
N ARG A 74 10.36 -25.64 18.37
CA ARG A 74 10.93 -25.21 17.09
C ARG A 74 10.79 -26.28 16.01
N ASN A 75 11.10 -27.53 16.33
CA ASN A 75 11.00 -28.64 15.39
C ASN A 75 9.56 -28.88 14.93
N LYS A 76 8.59 -28.82 15.86
CA LYS A 76 7.17 -28.98 15.53
C LYS A 76 6.66 -27.86 14.63
N VAL A 77 6.98 -26.60 14.94
CA VAL A 77 6.59 -25.45 14.12
C VAL A 77 7.23 -25.50 12.74
N ASN A 78 8.52 -25.84 12.66
CA ASN A 78 9.21 -26.01 11.38
C ASN A 78 8.60 -27.12 10.52
N LEU A 79 8.13 -28.22 11.12
CA LEU A 79 7.47 -29.30 10.39
C LEU A 79 6.16 -28.80 9.75
N GLU A 80 5.32 -28.08 10.51
CA GLU A 80 4.06 -27.54 10.00
C GLU A 80 4.29 -26.45 8.95
N LEU A 81 5.27 -25.55 9.16
CA LEU A 81 5.65 -24.57 8.15
C LEU A 81 6.15 -25.22 6.86
N ARG A 82 6.93 -26.30 6.95
CA ARG A 82 7.38 -27.07 5.77
C ARG A 82 6.21 -27.67 5.00
N LYS A 83 5.24 -28.27 5.69
CA LYS A 83 4.03 -28.81 5.04
C LYS A 83 3.27 -27.72 4.29
N ALA A 84 3.01 -26.59 4.94
CA ALA A 84 2.33 -25.47 4.31
C ALA A 84 3.12 -24.88 3.14
N THR A 85 4.46 -24.84 3.24
CA THR A 85 5.34 -24.41 2.14
C THR A 85 5.23 -25.36 0.94
N LEU A 86 5.24 -26.67 1.16
CA LEU A 86 5.04 -27.68 0.11
C LEU A 86 3.67 -27.56 -0.55
N ASP A 87 2.63 -27.26 0.22
CA ASP A 87 1.28 -27.06 -0.33
C ASP A 87 1.21 -25.80 -1.21
N ILE A 88 1.92 -24.72 -0.83
CA ILE A 88 2.05 -23.52 -1.66
C ILE A 88 2.81 -23.85 -2.96
N GLU A 89 3.92 -24.58 -2.87
CA GLU A 89 4.71 -24.99 -4.03
C GLU A 89 3.89 -25.77 -5.04
N LYS A 90 3.18 -26.82 -4.59
CA LYS A 90 2.31 -27.63 -5.45
C LYS A 90 1.21 -26.84 -6.15
N GLY A 91 0.76 -25.75 -5.54
CA GLY A 91 -0.30 -24.90 -6.09
C GLY A 91 0.19 -23.83 -7.07
N MET A 92 1.50 -23.60 -7.18
CA MET A 92 2.05 -22.45 -7.94
C MET A 92 3.14 -22.82 -8.93
N VAL A 93 3.97 -23.80 -8.60
CA VAL A 93 5.12 -24.18 -9.42
C VAL A 93 4.69 -25.31 -10.34
N PRO A 94 4.72 -25.13 -11.67
CA PRO A 94 4.46 -26.20 -12.61
C PRO A 94 5.41 -27.39 -12.38
N GLU A 95 4.83 -28.58 -12.27
CA GLU A 95 5.54 -29.85 -12.14
C GLU A 95 5.08 -30.82 -13.23
N GLY A 96 5.99 -31.67 -13.69
CA GLY A 96 5.69 -32.74 -14.64
C GLY A 96 6.68 -32.82 -15.79
N PRO A 97 6.65 -33.94 -16.54
CA PRO A 97 7.58 -34.18 -17.66
C PRO A 97 7.35 -33.23 -18.84
N SER A 98 6.21 -32.54 -18.91
CA SER A 98 5.86 -31.57 -19.94
C SER A 98 6.34 -30.15 -19.65
N VAL A 99 6.79 -29.86 -18.42
CA VAL A 99 7.26 -28.53 -18.02
C VAL A 99 8.71 -28.37 -18.41
N HIS A 100 9.01 -27.42 -19.29
CA HIS A 100 10.38 -27.19 -19.75
C HIS A 100 11.03 -26.02 -18.98
N ARG A 101 12.10 -26.31 -18.22
CA ARG A 101 12.79 -25.30 -17.39
C ARG A 101 14.02 -24.74 -18.08
N HIS A 102 14.02 -23.43 -18.32
CA HIS A 102 15.17 -22.70 -18.89
C HIS A 102 16.09 -22.17 -17.77
N LEU A 103 16.92 -23.04 -17.21
CA LEU A 103 17.76 -22.74 -16.04
C LEU A 103 19.14 -22.16 -16.38
N ALA A 104 19.47 -22.05 -17.66
CA ALA A 104 20.71 -21.48 -18.16
C ALA A 104 20.47 -20.75 -19.48
N LEU A 105 21.39 -19.85 -19.84
CA LEU A 105 21.37 -19.24 -21.17
C LEU A 105 21.53 -20.33 -22.25
N PRO A 106 20.75 -20.27 -23.35
CA PRO A 106 20.91 -21.21 -24.44
C PRO A 106 22.28 -21.02 -25.12
N LEU A 107 22.87 -22.10 -25.63
CA LEU A 107 24.16 -22.03 -26.33
C LEU A 107 24.11 -21.13 -27.57
N ASN A 108 22.97 -21.12 -28.26
CA ASN A 108 22.71 -20.27 -29.43
C ASN A 108 21.44 -19.45 -29.19
N GLY A 109 21.38 -18.26 -29.79
CA GLY A 109 20.17 -17.43 -29.76
C GLY A 109 18.98 -18.13 -30.40
N GLN A 110 17.81 -18.01 -29.77
CA GLN A 110 16.56 -18.57 -30.27
C GLN A 110 15.89 -17.61 -31.27
N SER A 111 15.09 -18.15 -32.19
CA SER A 111 14.34 -17.33 -33.16
C SER A 111 13.17 -16.60 -32.49
N ALA A 112 12.68 -15.53 -33.14
CA ALA A 112 11.52 -14.79 -32.64
C ALA A 112 10.27 -15.67 -32.58
N GLU A 113 10.09 -16.57 -33.54
CA GLU A 113 8.99 -17.55 -33.59
C GLU A 113 9.10 -18.55 -32.43
N TRP A 114 10.32 -19.00 -32.12
CA TRP A 114 10.55 -19.87 -30.97
C TRP A 114 10.18 -19.15 -29.68
N ILE A 115 10.61 -17.90 -29.49
CA ILE A 115 10.30 -17.10 -28.29
C ILE A 115 8.78 -16.91 -28.15
N ALA A 116 8.09 -16.57 -29.25
CA ALA A 116 6.63 -16.42 -29.24
C ALA A 116 5.91 -17.73 -28.88
N LYS A 117 6.34 -18.85 -29.45
CA LYS A 117 5.78 -20.18 -29.15
C LYS A 117 6.06 -20.58 -27.70
N GLU A 118 7.25 -20.30 -27.21
CA GLU A 118 7.65 -20.66 -25.84
C GLU A 118 6.84 -19.89 -24.80
N MET A 119 6.60 -18.59 -25.01
CA MET A 119 5.70 -17.82 -24.15
C MET A 119 4.28 -18.39 -24.13
N GLN A 120 3.76 -18.86 -25.27
CA GLN A 120 2.46 -19.53 -25.33
C GLN A 120 2.44 -20.86 -24.57
N VAL A 121 3.54 -21.61 -24.58
CA VAL A 121 3.67 -22.83 -23.77
C VAL A 121 3.64 -22.45 -22.28
N MET A 122 4.43 -21.47 -21.85
CA MET A 122 4.47 -21.00 -20.46
C MET A 122 3.10 -20.52 -19.95
N ASP A 123 2.32 -19.83 -20.79
CA ASP A 123 0.94 -19.42 -20.47
C ASP A 123 0.00 -20.61 -20.20
N SER A 124 0.37 -21.82 -20.64
CA SER A 124 -0.41 -23.06 -20.47
C SER A 124 0.12 -23.98 -19.37
N GLU A 125 1.31 -23.72 -18.81
CA GLU A 125 1.98 -24.61 -17.84
C GLU A 125 1.49 -24.44 -16.40
N ALA A 126 0.82 -23.33 -16.05
CA ALA A 126 0.49 -23.11 -14.64
C ALA A 126 -0.51 -24.14 -14.09
N PRO A 127 -0.28 -24.65 -12.86
CA PRO A 127 -1.21 -25.56 -12.23
C PRO A 127 -2.52 -24.85 -11.87
N GLY A 128 -3.61 -25.21 -12.57
CA GLY A 128 -4.97 -24.72 -12.32
C GLY A 128 -5.54 -23.85 -13.44
N THR A 129 -6.80 -23.45 -13.32
CA THR A 129 -7.42 -22.52 -14.27
C THR A 129 -6.89 -21.11 -14.03
N HIS A 130 -6.03 -20.60 -14.91
CA HIS A 130 -5.71 -19.19 -14.95
C HIS A 130 -7.00 -18.37 -15.02
N ALA A 131 -7.13 -17.37 -14.16
CA ALA A 131 -8.22 -16.43 -14.22
C ALA A 131 -8.15 -15.66 -15.54
N ASP A 132 -9.08 -15.92 -16.47
CA ASP A 132 -9.19 -15.05 -17.64
C ASP A 132 -9.79 -13.72 -17.21
N TRP A 133 -8.91 -12.73 -17.01
CA TRP A 133 -9.29 -11.40 -16.59
C TRP A 133 -10.27 -10.73 -17.56
N ARG A 134 -10.34 -11.19 -18.82
CA ARG A 134 -11.28 -10.68 -19.84
C ARG A 134 -12.73 -10.95 -19.49
N GLU A 135 -13.01 -11.96 -18.67
CA GLU A 135 -14.37 -12.25 -18.19
C GLU A 135 -14.89 -11.23 -17.17
N GLY A 136 -14.06 -10.29 -16.70
CA GLY A 136 -14.47 -9.26 -15.75
C GLY A 136 -14.67 -9.74 -14.32
N LYS A 137 -14.29 -10.99 -14.03
CA LYS A 137 -14.44 -11.65 -12.73
C LYS A 137 -13.28 -11.43 -11.75
N VAL A 138 -12.29 -10.63 -12.14
CA VAL A 138 -11.10 -10.34 -11.31
C VAL A 138 -11.23 -8.97 -10.68
N SER A 139 -11.21 -8.92 -9.34
CA SER A 139 -11.24 -7.66 -8.57
C SER A 139 -10.00 -6.82 -8.83
N GLY A 140 -10.19 -5.61 -9.34
CA GLY A 140 -9.08 -4.73 -9.70
C GLY A 140 -8.23 -5.33 -10.81
N ALA A 141 -6.94 -5.59 -10.52
CA ALA A 141 -5.93 -6.15 -11.42
C ALA A 141 -5.78 -5.43 -12.79
N VAL A 142 -6.73 -5.62 -13.71
CA VAL A 142 -6.84 -5.01 -15.03
C VAL A 142 -7.97 -3.98 -15.04
N TYR A 143 -7.64 -2.71 -15.28
CA TYR A 143 -8.56 -1.59 -15.04
C TYR A 143 -9.39 -1.18 -16.27
N HIS A 144 -8.86 -1.37 -17.48
CA HIS A 144 -9.55 -1.06 -18.74
C HIS A 144 -9.81 -2.31 -19.60
N GLY A 145 -8.74 -2.97 -20.06
CA GLY A 145 -8.80 -4.24 -20.80
C GLY A 145 -9.29 -4.19 -22.24
N GLY A 146 -9.78 -3.04 -22.72
CA GLY A 146 -10.24 -2.88 -24.11
C GLY A 146 -9.12 -2.81 -25.15
N ASP A 147 -9.36 -3.41 -26.32
CA ASP A 147 -8.38 -3.57 -27.40
C ASP A 147 -7.91 -2.25 -28.02
N GLU A 148 -8.81 -1.29 -28.23
CA GLU A 148 -8.47 -0.03 -28.91
C GLU A 148 -7.45 0.81 -28.12
N LEU A 149 -7.72 1.04 -26.84
CA LEU A 149 -6.77 1.71 -25.94
C LEU A 149 -5.45 0.94 -25.85
N THR A 150 -5.52 -0.39 -25.80
CA THR A 150 -4.33 -1.26 -25.74
C THR A 150 -3.46 -1.07 -26.98
N ARG A 151 -4.03 -1.00 -28.19
CA ARG A 151 -3.29 -0.71 -29.43
C ARG A 151 -2.60 0.65 -29.40
N VAL A 152 -3.29 1.68 -28.91
CA VAL A 152 -2.70 3.04 -28.78
C VAL A 152 -1.51 3.03 -27.82
N ILE A 153 -1.66 2.38 -26.68
CA ILE A 153 -0.60 2.22 -25.69
C ILE A 153 0.59 1.45 -26.27
N LEU A 154 0.35 0.33 -26.95
CA LEU A 154 1.40 -0.50 -27.52
C LEU A 154 2.17 0.22 -28.63
N ALA A 155 1.50 1.01 -29.47
CA ALA A 155 2.17 1.84 -30.48
C ALA A 155 3.12 2.87 -29.83
N ALA A 156 2.75 3.45 -28.69
CA ALA A 156 3.63 4.35 -27.94
C ALA A 156 4.80 3.59 -27.30
N ILE A 157 4.56 2.40 -26.75
CA ILE A 157 5.61 1.55 -26.16
C ILE A 157 6.62 1.13 -27.23
N GLU A 158 6.16 0.66 -28.38
CA GLU A 158 6.99 0.24 -29.51
C GLU A 158 7.92 1.38 -29.95
N ARG A 159 7.36 2.58 -30.15
CA ARG A 159 8.11 3.76 -30.57
C ARG A 159 9.22 4.17 -29.58
N TYR A 160 9.00 3.97 -28.29
CA TYR A 160 9.88 4.46 -27.22
C TYR A 160 10.52 3.33 -26.40
N ALA A 161 10.57 2.10 -26.93
CA ALA A 161 11.04 0.89 -26.24
C ALA A 161 12.45 1.03 -25.64
N LEU A 162 13.33 1.76 -26.32
CA LEU A 162 14.73 1.96 -25.91
C LEU A 162 14.97 3.24 -25.10
N SER A 163 13.91 3.99 -24.79
CA SER A 163 14.06 5.28 -24.14
C SER A 163 14.32 5.17 -22.64
N ASN A 164 15.29 5.94 -22.16
CA ASN A 164 15.64 6.04 -20.76
C ASN A 164 15.61 7.51 -20.30
N PRO A 165 14.62 7.93 -19.48
CA PRO A 165 14.50 9.29 -18.97
C PRO A 165 15.69 9.82 -18.16
N LEU A 166 16.66 8.96 -17.79
CA LEU A 166 17.94 9.39 -17.23
C LEU A 166 18.74 10.28 -18.20
N HIS A 167 18.51 10.14 -19.51
CA HIS A 167 19.18 10.88 -20.59
C HIS A 167 18.17 11.80 -21.30
N PRO A 168 17.74 12.91 -20.68
CA PRO A 168 16.69 13.78 -21.24
C PRO A 168 17.14 14.54 -22.49
N ASP A 169 18.45 14.67 -22.72
CA ASP A 169 19.08 15.19 -23.93
C ASP A 169 18.95 14.22 -25.11
N VAL A 170 19.05 12.91 -24.85
CA VAL A 170 18.85 11.85 -25.85
C VAL A 170 17.36 11.60 -26.13
N PHE A 171 16.52 11.68 -25.09
CA PHE A 171 15.08 11.39 -25.18
C PHE A 171 14.20 12.59 -24.78
N PRO A 172 14.30 13.73 -25.48
CA PRO A 172 13.60 14.96 -25.09
C PRO A 172 12.08 14.83 -25.17
N ALA A 173 11.56 14.02 -26.10
CA ALA A 173 10.13 13.73 -26.20
C ALA A 173 9.59 13.00 -24.95
N VAL A 174 10.33 12.03 -24.41
CA VAL A 174 9.93 11.30 -23.21
C VAL A 174 10.00 12.20 -21.98
N ARG A 175 11.04 13.02 -21.87
CA ARG A 175 11.07 14.09 -20.86
C ARG A 175 9.83 14.97 -20.99
N LYS A 176 9.47 15.39 -22.21
CA LYS A 176 8.26 16.22 -22.49
C LYS A 176 7.02 15.55 -21.91
N MET A 177 6.74 14.33 -22.37
CA MET A 177 5.59 13.53 -21.94
C MET A 177 5.54 13.33 -20.42
N GLU A 178 6.67 13.04 -19.77
CA GLU A 178 6.74 12.86 -18.32
C GLU A 178 6.25 14.10 -17.56
N ALA A 179 6.70 15.30 -17.92
CA ALA A 179 6.24 16.50 -17.22
C ALA A 179 4.78 16.85 -17.54
N GLU A 180 4.31 16.56 -18.76
CA GLU A 180 2.90 16.78 -19.14
C GLU A 180 1.97 15.84 -18.37
N VAL A 181 2.35 14.58 -18.15
CA VAL A 181 1.62 13.64 -17.28
C VAL A 181 1.47 14.22 -15.87
N VAL A 182 2.57 14.70 -15.27
CA VAL A 182 2.54 15.33 -13.94
C VAL A 182 1.66 16.59 -13.95
N ALA A 183 1.76 17.44 -14.97
CA ALA A 183 0.98 18.67 -15.09
C ALA A 183 -0.53 18.40 -15.24
N MET A 184 -0.91 17.38 -16.02
CA MET A 184 -2.30 16.95 -16.17
C MET A 184 -2.86 16.45 -14.83
N CYS A 185 -2.11 15.63 -14.09
CA CYS A 185 -2.51 15.21 -12.75
C CYS A 185 -2.62 16.40 -11.78
N LEU A 186 -1.64 17.30 -11.75
CA LEU A 186 -1.68 18.49 -10.90
C LEU A 186 -2.91 19.37 -11.17
N ARG A 187 -3.27 19.55 -12.44
CA ARG A 187 -4.49 20.28 -12.83
C ARG A 187 -5.75 19.55 -12.36
N MET A 188 -5.83 18.23 -12.58
CA MET A 188 -6.95 17.39 -12.16
C MET A 188 -7.18 17.42 -10.64
N TYR A 189 -6.12 17.57 -9.86
CA TYR A 189 -6.16 17.70 -8.40
C TYR A 189 -6.12 19.16 -7.90
N ASN A 190 -6.49 20.12 -8.77
CA ASN A 190 -6.67 21.54 -8.42
C ASN A 190 -5.39 22.26 -7.92
N ASN A 191 -4.22 21.92 -8.46
CA ASN A 191 -2.95 22.60 -8.16
C ASN A 191 -2.04 22.77 -9.39
N PRO A 192 -2.45 23.56 -10.40
CA PRO A 192 -1.69 23.70 -11.66
C PRO A 192 -0.29 24.31 -11.49
N THR A 193 -0.04 25.02 -10.37
CA THR A 193 1.26 25.61 -10.02
C THR A 193 2.08 24.74 -9.06
N GLY A 194 1.56 23.55 -8.71
CA GLY A 194 2.24 22.61 -7.84
C GLY A 194 3.43 21.96 -8.51
N ALA A 195 3.97 20.94 -7.86
CA ALA A 195 5.12 20.20 -8.35
C ALA A 195 4.93 18.71 -8.17
N GLY A 196 5.57 17.89 -9.00
CA GLY A 196 5.53 16.44 -8.83
C GLY A 196 6.61 15.74 -9.63
N THR A 197 6.59 14.41 -9.56
CA THR A 197 7.39 13.50 -10.39
C THR A 197 6.55 12.26 -10.72
N THR A 198 6.91 11.56 -11.80
CA THR A 198 6.41 10.19 -11.99
C THR A 198 7.19 9.21 -11.12
N THR A 199 6.60 8.04 -10.88
CA THR A 199 7.16 6.91 -10.15
C THR A 199 6.75 5.60 -10.82
N SER A 200 7.34 4.48 -10.42
CA SER A 200 7.01 3.14 -10.93
C SER A 200 5.65 2.60 -10.45
N GLY A 201 4.99 3.27 -9.51
CA GLY A 201 3.72 2.84 -8.95
C GLY A 201 3.41 3.48 -7.60
N GLY A 202 2.19 3.25 -7.10
CA GLY A 202 1.72 3.88 -5.87
C GLY A 202 2.58 3.61 -4.64
N THR A 203 3.21 2.43 -4.56
CA THR A 203 4.16 2.12 -3.48
C THR A 203 5.37 3.05 -3.53
N GLU A 204 5.97 3.30 -4.70
CA GLU A 204 7.08 4.25 -4.80
C GLU A 204 6.60 5.68 -4.50
N SER A 205 5.42 6.08 -4.98
CA SER A 205 4.83 7.40 -4.65
C SER A 205 4.69 7.61 -3.13
N ILE A 206 4.19 6.61 -2.40
CA ILE A 206 4.05 6.65 -0.94
C ILE A 206 5.42 6.67 -0.25
N VAL A 207 6.35 5.81 -0.66
CA VAL A 207 7.70 5.76 -0.07
C VAL A 207 8.45 7.07 -0.31
N MET A 208 8.32 7.66 -1.50
CA MET A 208 8.90 8.96 -1.80
C MET A 208 8.26 10.08 -0.97
N ALA A 209 6.95 10.05 -0.73
CA ALA A 209 6.31 11.00 0.20
C ALA A 209 6.88 10.85 1.63
N CYS A 210 7.00 9.61 2.14
CA CYS A 210 7.60 9.34 3.45
C CYS A 210 9.04 9.88 3.55
N LYS A 211 9.87 9.63 2.52
CA LYS A 211 11.25 10.17 2.44
C LYS A 211 11.22 11.69 2.43
N THR A 212 10.39 12.30 1.60
CA THR A 212 10.26 13.75 1.47
C THR A 212 9.93 14.40 2.81
N TYR A 213 8.91 13.91 3.53
CA TYR A 213 8.55 14.47 4.83
C TYR A 213 9.61 14.23 5.90
N ARG A 214 10.31 13.09 5.86
CA ARG A 214 11.43 12.82 6.78
C ARG A 214 12.56 13.83 6.59
N ASP A 215 12.96 14.04 5.34
CA ASP A 215 14.10 14.90 5.01
C ASP A 215 13.74 16.38 5.18
N TRP A 216 12.52 16.77 4.81
CA TRP A 216 11.95 18.10 5.09
C TRP A 216 11.90 18.40 6.58
N ALA A 217 11.33 17.49 7.38
CA ALA A 217 11.19 17.70 8.82
C ALA A 217 12.55 17.75 9.53
N ARG A 218 13.55 17.00 9.04
CA ARG A 218 14.93 17.08 9.51
C ARG A 218 15.54 18.45 9.20
N ALA A 219 15.43 18.91 7.95
CA ALA A 219 16.03 20.15 7.49
C ALA A 219 15.37 21.40 8.11
N VAL A 220 14.04 21.42 8.17
CA VAL A 220 13.26 22.61 8.56
C VAL A 220 12.93 22.62 10.05
N LYS A 221 12.75 21.45 10.67
CA LYS A 221 12.27 21.33 12.07
C LYS A 221 13.28 20.64 13.01
N GLY A 222 14.40 20.14 12.50
CA GLY A 222 15.43 19.46 13.29
C GLY A 222 15.03 18.08 13.82
N ILE A 223 13.96 17.46 13.29
CA ILE A 223 13.45 16.17 13.80
C ILE A 223 14.38 15.03 13.39
N ARG A 224 14.86 14.25 14.37
CA ARG A 224 15.78 13.11 14.17
C ARG A 224 15.16 11.72 14.40
N GLU A 225 14.10 11.63 15.19
CA GLU A 225 13.33 10.41 15.44
C GLU A 225 11.92 10.58 14.81
N PRO A 226 11.78 10.52 13.48
CA PRO A 226 10.53 10.88 12.79
C PRO A 226 9.38 9.92 13.12
N GLU A 227 8.17 10.47 13.28
CA GLU A 227 6.95 9.71 13.54
C GLU A 227 5.84 10.10 12.54
N MET A 228 5.02 9.15 12.09
CA MET A 228 3.84 9.41 11.25
C MET A 228 2.56 8.84 11.87
N VAL A 229 1.41 9.45 11.58
CA VAL A 229 0.11 9.00 12.07
C VAL A 229 -0.76 8.60 10.89
N VAL A 230 -1.22 7.35 10.90
CA VAL A 230 -1.97 6.73 9.78
C VAL A 230 -3.25 6.07 10.30
N PRO A 231 -4.38 6.11 9.56
CA PRO A 231 -5.50 5.20 9.78
C PRO A 231 -5.07 3.73 9.60
N VAL A 232 -5.72 2.80 10.28
CA VAL A 232 -5.50 1.35 10.08
C VAL A 232 -5.88 0.87 8.67
N THR A 233 -6.66 1.65 7.94
CA THR A 233 -7.07 1.42 6.55
C THR A 233 -6.08 1.95 5.52
N ALA A 234 -5.04 2.69 5.95
CA ALA A 234 -4.00 3.19 5.06
C ALA A 234 -3.22 2.05 4.40
N HIS A 235 -2.69 2.29 3.20
CA HIS A 235 -2.01 1.25 2.43
C HIS A 235 -0.74 0.73 3.14
N ALA A 236 -0.47 -0.58 3.04
CA ALA A 236 0.71 -1.22 3.64
C ALA A 236 2.07 -0.63 3.16
N ALA A 237 2.08 0.15 2.09
CA ALA A 237 3.26 0.88 1.62
C ALA A 237 3.74 1.94 2.63
N PHE A 238 2.86 2.44 3.51
CA PHE A 238 3.27 3.31 4.61
C PHE A 238 4.15 2.55 5.60
N ASP A 239 3.74 1.35 6.04
CA ASP A 239 4.58 0.49 6.91
C ASP A 239 5.90 0.10 6.23
N LYS A 240 5.86 -0.23 4.94
CA LYS A 240 7.07 -0.51 4.14
C LYS A 240 8.01 0.70 4.08
N GLY A 241 7.48 1.89 3.80
CA GLY A 241 8.26 3.13 3.78
C GLY A 241 8.84 3.46 5.15
N ALA A 242 8.08 3.26 6.22
CA ALA A 242 8.56 3.43 7.58
C ALA A 242 9.71 2.46 7.92
N ALA A 243 9.57 1.19 7.55
CA ALA A 243 10.60 0.18 7.76
C ALA A 243 11.90 0.54 7.02
N TYR A 244 11.81 0.99 5.77
CA TYR A 244 12.99 1.37 4.97
C TYR A 244 13.66 2.65 5.46
N LEU A 245 12.89 3.61 5.97
CA LEU A 245 13.37 4.96 6.22
C LEU A 245 13.58 5.28 7.71
N GLY A 246 13.27 4.34 8.60
CA GLY A 246 13.39 4.52 10.06
C GLY A 246 12.35 5.49 10.63
N ILE A 247 11.09 5.41 10.16
CA ILE A 247 9.98 6.25 10.64
C ILE A 247 9.08 5.42 11.53
N LYS A 248 8.73 5.92 12.71
CA LYS A 248 7.81 5.22 13.61
C LYS A 248 6.36 5.49 13.21
N VAL A 249 5.54 4.44 13.15
CA VAL A 249 4.13 4.51 12.73
C VAL A 249 3.19 4.51 13.93
N HIS A 250 2.23 5.43 13.96
CA HIS A 250 1.09 5.42 14.85
C HIS A 250 -0.18 5.09 14.07
N THR A 251 -0.58 3.82 14.11
CA THR A 251 -1.81 3.34 13.50
C THR A 251 -3.03 3.66 14.37
N ILE A 252 -4.02 4.36 13.81
CA ILE A 252 -5.25 4.75 14.48
C ILE A 252 -6.41 3.90 13.96
N PRO A 253 -7.18 3.24 14.84
CA PRO A 253 -8.32 2.44 14.40
C PRO A 253 -9.41 3.33 13.79
N VAL A 254 -10.10 2.77 12.81
CA VAL A 254 -11.33 3.33 12.26
C VAL A 254 -12.54 2.85 13.05
N ASP A 255 -13.62 3.61 13.00
CA ASP A 255 -14.91 3.21 13.54
C ASP A 255 -15.42 1.94 12.80
N PRO A 256 -15.89 0.90 13.51
CA PRO A 256 -16.27 -0.37 12.89
C PRO A 256 -17.41 -0.26 11.87
N GLU A 257 -18.25 0.77 11.98
CA GLU A 257 -19.45 0.94 11.17
C GLU A 257 -19.28 1.97 10.08
N THR A 258 -18.93 3.20 10.45
CA THR A 258 -18.71 4.30 9.51
C THR A 258 -17.40 4.17 8.75
N ARG A 259 -16.47 3.33 9.24
CA ARG A 259 -15.11 3.13 8.70
C ARG A 259 -14.27 4.41 8.67
N GLN A 260 -14.69 5.45 9.39
CA GLN A 260 -13.97 6.72 9.52
C GLN A 260 -12.91 6.65 10.60
N VAL A 261 -11.75 7.26 10.35
CA VAL A 261 -10.72 7.42 11.37
C VAL A 261 -11.17 8.39 12.47
N ASN A 262 -10.87 8.06 13.73
CA ASN A 262 -11.21 8.94 14.84
C ASN A 262 -10.26 10.14 14.94
N ILE A 263 -10.70 11.31 14.49
CA ILE A 263 -9.91 12.56 14.48
C ILE A 263 -9.40 12.95 15.88
N LYS A 264 -10.15 12.68 16.96
CA LYS A 264 -9.69 12.96 18.33
C LYS A 264 -8.51 12.06 18.72
N ARG A 265 -8.48 10.80 18.26
CA ARG A 265 -7.34 9.89 18.45
C ARG A 265 -6.12 10.36 17.64
N VAL A 266 -6.33 10.76 16.39
CA VAL A 266 -5.27 11.35 15.54
C VAL A 266 -4.63 12.54 16.25
N LYS A 267 -5.43 13.52 16.71
CA LYS A 267 -4.94 14.68 17.46
C LYS A 267 -4.12 14.32 18.70
N ARG A 268 -4.48 13.24 19.41
CA ARG A 268 -3.73 12.80 20.59
C ARG A 268 -2.39 12.13 20.25
N ALA A 269 -2.28 11.51 19.08
CA ALA A 269 -1.05 10.86 18.63
C ALA A 269 0.01 11.85 18.13
N ILE A 270 -0.41 13.03 17.67
CA ILE A 270 0.51 14.11 17.25
C ILE A 270 1.40 14.54 18.42
N ASN A 271 2.71 14.62 18.14
CA ASN A 271 3.72 15.08 19.08
C ASN A 271 4.87 15.81 18.35
N ALA A 272 5.92 16.20 19.08
CA ALA A 272 7.04 16.98 18.55
C ALA A 272 7.84 16.29 17.44
N ASN A 273 7.77 14.96 17.35
CA ASN A 273 8.44 14.16 16.33
C ASN A 273 7.55 13.86 15.12
N THR A 274 6.27 14.24 15.16
CA THR A 274 5.33 13.94 14.07
C THR A 274 5.69 14.74 12.81
N ILE A 275 5.95 14.03 11.71
CA ILE A 275 6.35 14.64 10.43
C ILE A 275 5.19 14.73 9.43
N MET A 276 4.24 13.80 9.50
CA MET A 276 3.10 13.76 8.58
C MET A 276 1.87 13.04 9.17
N LEU A 277 0.70 13.45 8.68
CA LEU A 277 -0.56 12.71 8.74
C LEU A 277 -0.86 12.09 7.37
N VAL A 278 -1.65 11.01 7.39
CA VAL A 278 -2.10 10.31 6.18
C VAL A 278 -3.63 10.19 6.20
N GLY A 279 -4.25 10.35 5.06
CA GLY A 279 -5.63 9.93 4.80
C GLY A 279 -5.76 9.34 3.39
N SER A 280 -6.72 8.47 3.18
CA SER A 280 -6.96 7.83 1.88
C SER A 280 -8.22 8.38 1.20
N ALA A 281 -8.18 8.51 -0.13
CA ALA A 281 -9.30 8.96 -0.94
C ALA A 281 -9.35 8.15 -2.24
N ILE A 282 -9.87 6.92 -2.30
CA ILE A 282 -10.40 6.06 -1.23
C ILE A 282 -9.33 5.07 -0.74
N ASN A 283 -9.57 4.42 0.39
CA ASN A 283 -8.71 3.34 0.88
C ASN A 283 -8.93 2.03 0.10
N PHE A 284 -7.92 1.15 0.12
CA PHE A 284 -7.99 -0.17 -0.53
C PHE A 284 -8.91 -1.16 0.20
N PRO A 285 -8.83 -1.34 1.54
CA PRO A 285 -9.59 -2.39 2.20
C PRO A 285 -11.10 -2.31 1.99
N ASP A 286 -11.72 -1.16 2.23
CA ASP A 286 -13.18 -1.04 2.25
C ASP A 286 -13.76 0.05 1.35
N GLY A 287 -12.92 0.74 0.58
CA GLY A 287 -13.38 1.70 -0.42
C GLY A 287 -13.95 3.00 0.14
N ASN A 288 -13.74 3.26 1.43
CA ASN A 288 -14.16 4.50 2.08
C ASN A 288 -13.09 5.60 1.91
N ALA A 289 -13.54 6.86 1.91
CA ALA A 289 -12.67 8.02 1.97
C ALA A 289 -12.55 8.51 3.42
N ASP A 290 -11.35 8.90 3.83
CA ASP A 290 -11.15 9.58 5.11
C ASP A 290 -11.61 11.05 5.05
N ASP A 291 -11.90 11.63 6.21
CA ASP A 291 -12.17 13.07 6.36
C ASP A 291 -10.88 13.89 6.16
N ILE A 292 -10.53 14.13 4.90
CA ILE A 292 -9.32 14.87 4.51
C ILE A 292 -9.36 16.33 4.97
N VAL A 293 -10.55 16.94 5.07
CA VAL A 293 -10.69 18.32 5.56
C VAL A 293 -10.26 18.38 7.03
N ALA A 294 -10.80 17.50 7.88
CA ALA A 294 -10.45 17.48 9.30
C ALA A 294 -8.98 17.10 9.55
N LEU A 295 -8.45 16.14 8.78
CA LEU A 295 -7.03 15.78 8.84
C LEU A 295 -6.13 16.93 8.37
N GLY A 296 -6.48 17.59 7.27
CA GLY A 296 -5.78 18.76 6.74
C GLY A 296 -5.77 19.92 7.74
N ASP A 297 -6.89 20.20 8.40
CA ASP A 297 -6.97 21.22 9.44
C ASP A 297 -6.06 20.90 10.64
N LEU A 298 -5.96 19.63 11.04
CA LEU A 298 -4.99 19.22 12.07
C LEU A 298 -3.55 19.41 11.60
N ALA A 299 -3.23 18.96 10.38
CA ALA A 299 -1.88 19.07 9.83
C ALA A 299 -1.41 20.52 9.75
N ASP A 300 -2.27 21.42 9.25
CA ASP A 300 -1.96 22.84 9.16
C ASP A 300 -1.80 23.51 10.53
N ARG A 301 -2.68 23.21 11.50
CA ARG A 301 -2.55 23.73 12.88
C ARG A 301 -1.25 23.31 13.56
N HIS A 302 -0.79 22.09 13.30
CA HIS A 302 0.44 21.54 13.87
C HIS A 302 1.68 21.76 12.99
N LYS A 303 1.52 22.38 11.81
CA LYS A 303 2.58 22.63 10.82
C LYS A 303 3.34 21.35 10.44
N ILE A 304 2.62 20.27 10.23
CA ILE A 304 3.14 18.96 9.79
C ILE A 304 2.62 18.64 8.38
N GLY A 305 3.23 17.68 7.71
CA GLY A 305 2.76 17.23 6.40
C GLY A 305 1.37 16.60 6.45
N MET A 306 0.61 16.71 5.36
CA MET A 306 -0.59 15.91 5.10
C MET A 306 -0.45 15.26 3.73
N HIS A 307 -0.37 13.94 3.74
CA HIS A 307 -0.39 13.14 2.52
C HIS A 307 -1.78 12.54 2.31
N VAL A 308 -2.34 12.75 1.12
CA VAL A 308 -3.56 12.08 0.69
C VAL A 308 -3.18 10.95 -0.25
N ASP A 309 -3.41 9.72 0.20
CA ASP A 309 -3.27 8.55 -0.65
C ASP A 309 -4.50 8.43 -1.55
N CYS A 310 -4.37 8.96 -2.76
CA CYS A 310 -5.36 8.84 -3.82
C CYS A 310 -4.86 7.87 -4.91
N CYS A 311 -3.97 6.93 -4.57
CA CYS A 311 -3.47 5.95 -5.52
C CYS A 311 -4.63 5.16 -6.14
N LEU A 312 -5.57 4.68 -5.32
CA LEU A 312 -6.74 3.95 -5.80
C LEU A 312 -7.86 4.88 -6.30
N GLY A 313 -8.08 6.02 -5.64
CA GLY A 313 -9.06 7.01 -6.11
C GLY A 313 -8.73 7.60 -7.48
N SER A 314 -7.44 7.71 -7.80
CA SER A 314 -6.87 7.85 -9.15
C SER A 314 -7.66 8.85 -10.03
N PHE A 315 -8.15 8.40 -11.19
CA PHE A 315 -8.97 9.16 -12.12
C PHE A 315 -10.47 8.88 -11.93
N ILE A 316 -10.88 8.42 -10.74
CA ILE A 316 -12.29 8.26 -10.35
C ILE A 316 -12.71 9.42 -9.47
N VAL A 317 -12.06 9.56 -8.31
CA VAL A 317 -12.49 10.51 -7.27
C VAL A 317 -12.55 11.96 -7.78
N PRO A 318 -11.58 12.46 -8.59
CA PRO A 318 -11.69 13.80 -9.18
C PRO A 318 -12.92 14.02 -10.08
N PHE A 319 -13.47 12.96 -10.69
CA PHE A 319 -14.58 13.03 -11.64
C PHE A 319 -15.95 12.70 -11.04
N ILE A 320 -16.04 12.25 -9.79
CA ILE A 320 -17.32 11.82 -9.18
C ILE A 320 -18.38 12.93 -9.21
N GLU A 321 -18.01 14.14 -8.78
CA GLU A 321 -18.96 15.26 -8.71
C GLU A 321 -19.44 15.66 -10.10
N GLU A 322 -18.50 15.82 -11.04
CA GLU A 322 -18.79 16.20 -12.41
C GLU A 322 -19.59 15.14 -13.17
N ALA A 323 -19.39 13.86 -12.86
CA ALA A 323 -20.17 12.76 -13.43
C ALA A 323 -21.64 12.73 -12.94
N GLY A 324 -22.04 13.66 -12.07
CA GLY A 324 -23.40 13.74 -11.52
C GLY A 324 -23.68 12.69 -10.45
N LEU A 325 -22.65 12.10 -9.84
CA LEU A 325 -22.77 11.03 -8.85
C LEU A 325 -22.90 11.56 -7.40
N GLY A 326 -23.19 12.85 -7.24
CA GLY A 326 -23.36 13.52 -5.96
C GLY A 326 -22.05 14.08 -5.36
N PRO A 327 -22.17 14.89 -4.31
CA PRO A 327 -21.05 15.67 -3.77
C PRO A 327 -19.99 14.78 -3.12
N PHE A 328 -18.71 15.05 -3.33
CA PHE A 328 -17.60 14.33 -2.72
C PHE A 328 -16.79 15.30 -1.86
N GLN A 329 -16.53 14.94 -0.61
CA GLN A 329 -15.85 15.85 0.31
C GLN A 329 -14.47 16.26 -0.26
N PRO A 330 -14.08 17.55 -0.18
CA PRO A 330 -12.77 17.98 -0.67
C PRO A 330 -11.64 17.11 -0.10
N PHE A 331 -10.83 16.58 -1.01
CA PHE A 331 -9.76 15.63 -0.70
C PHE A 331 -8.42 16.05 -1.29
N ASP A 332 -8.41 17.03 -2.19
CA ASP A 332 -7.24 17.43 -2.97
C ASP A 332 -6.60 18.73 -2.45
N PHE A 333 -5.79 19.40 -3.28
CA PHE A 333 -5.07 20.60 -2.90
C PHE A 333 -5.97 21.81 -2.57
N ARG A 334 -7.28 21.75 -2.85
CA ARG A 334 -8.28 22.71 -2.35
C ARG A 334 -8.33 22.73 -0.82
N VAL A 335 -8.02 21.61 -0.16
CA VAL A 335 -7.86 21.55 1.30
C VAL A 335 -6.50 22.13 1.67
N ARG A 336 -6.49 23.31 2.31
CA ARG A 336 -5.26 24.07 2.64
C ARG A 336 -4.16 23.22 3.28
N GLY A 337 -4.54 22.32 4.19
CA GLY A 337 -3.59 21.46 4.90
C GLY A 337 -2.93 20.37 4.07
N VAL A 338 -3.49 19.97 2.92
CA VAL A 338 -2.96 18.90 2.06
C VAL A 338 -1.65 19.35 1.43
N THR A 339 -0.53 18.66 1.68
CA THR A 339 0.79 19.05 1.14
C THR A 339 1.33 18.09 0.09
N SER A 340 0.78 16.89 -0.03
CA SER A 340 1.11 15.96 -1.11
C SER A 340 -0.03 14.99 -1.41
N ILE A 341 -0.10 14.48 -2.64
CA ILE A 341 -1.10 13.51 -3.08
C ILE A 341 -0.42 12.49 -4.01
N SER A 342 -0.66 11.19 -3.80
CA SER A 342 -0.28 10.14 -4.75
C SER A 342 -1.46 9.78 -5.66
N CYS A 343 -1.20 9.48 -6.93
CA CYS A 343 -2.22 9.11 -7.93
C CYS A 343 -1.65 8.05 -8.89
N ASP A 344 -2.27 6.87 -8.94
CA ASP A 344 -1.79 5.81 -9.85
C ASP A 344 -2.42 5.96 -11.23
N THR A 345 -1.60 6.35 -12.21
CA THR A 345 -1.97 6.36 -13.63
C THR A 345 -2.22 4.94 -14.14
N HIS A 346 -1.51 3.92 -13.64
CA HIS A 346 -1.69 2.51 -14.03
C HIS A 346 -2.93 1.79 -13.44
N LYS A 347 -3.76 2.54 -12.70
CA LYS A 347 -5.05 2.09 -12.17
C LYS A 347 -6.17 2.66 -13.04
N TYR A 348 -6.97 3.60 -12.52
CA TYR A 348 -8.07 4.20 -13.27
C TYR A 348 -7.63 5.27 -14.28
N GLY A 349 -6.34 5.64 -14.29
CA GLY A 349 -5.75 6.35 -15.43
C GLY A 349 -5.59 5.47 -16.67
N PHE A 350 -5.81 4.15 -16.55
CA PHE A 350 -5.76 3.16 -17.63
C PHE A 350 -4.43 3.08 -18.38
N ALA A 351 -3.35 3.60 -17.77
CA ALA A 351 -2.01 3.52 -18.29
C ALA A 351 -1.39 2.11 -18.14
N PRO A 352 -0.28 1.81 -18.83
CA PRO A 352 0.51 0.59 -18.60
C PRO A 352 0.87 0.39 -17.13
N LYS A 353 0.96 -0.87 -16.70
CA LYS A 353 1.56 -1.21 -15.40
C LYS A 353 2.99 -0.64 -15.32
N GLY A 354 3.37 -0.21 -14.12
CA GLY A 354 4.67 0.43 -13.87
C GLY A 354 4.68 1.96 -13.89
N ASN A 355 3.53 2.64 -13.71
CA ASN A 355 3.48 4.11 -13.64
C ASN A 355 2.54 4.66 -12.54
N SER A 356 2.96 5.74 -11.87
CA SER A 356 2.18 6.55 -10.92
C SER A 356 2.75 7.96 -10.84
N VAL A 357 2.06 8.86 -10.14
CA VAL A 357 2.47 10.24 -9.92
C VAL A 357 2.42 10.57 -8.43
N ILE A 358 3.49 11.20 -7.93
CA ILE A 358 3.50 11.87 -6.63
C ILE A 358 3.48 13.38 -6.86
N MET A 359 2.50 14.05 -6.26
CA MET A 359 2.30 15.49 -6.33
C MET A 359 2.56 16.12 -4.96
N TYR A 360 3.09 17.33 -4.99
CA TYR A 360 3.37 18.18 -3.84
C TYR A 360 2.71 19.53 -4.04
N ARG A 361 2.37 20.18 -2.93
CA ARG A 361 1.75 21.51 -2.95
C ARG A 361 2.62 22.53 -3.69
N ASP A 362 3.94 22.45 -3.52
CA ASP A 362 4.91 23.34 -4.14
C ASP A 362 6.24 22.63 -4.46
N ALA A 363 7.08 23.33 -5.21
CA ALA A 363 8.40 22.83 -5.60
C ALA A 363 9.39 22.76 -4.43
N GLU A 364 9.22 23.56 -3.37
CA GLU A 364 10.12 23.57 -2.22
C GLU A 364 10.03 22.26 -1.44
N LEU A 365 8.81 21.77 -1.19
CA LEU A 365 8.63 20.47 -0.55
C LEU A 365 9.18 19.34 -1.44
N ARG A 366 8.92 19.39 -2.76
CA ARG A 366 9.42 18.38 -3.71
C ARG A 366 10.96 18.28 -3.72
N LYS A 367 11.71 19.36 -3.46
CA LYS A 367 13.19 19.30 -3.45
C LYS A 367 13.73 18.28 -2.44
N HIS A 368 13.02 18.04 -1.34
CA HIS A 368 13.40 17.03 -0.35
C HIS A 368 13.16 15.59 -0.83
N GLN A 369 12.44 15.40 -1.94
CA GLN A 369 12.31 14.10 -2.59
C GLN A 369 13.60 13.67 -3.28
N TYR A 370 14.29 14.61 -3.93
CA TYR A 370 15.42 14.32 -4.80
C TYR A 370 16.58 13.67 -4.07
N TYR A 371 17.38 12.94 -4.83
CA TYR A 371 18.73 12.57 -4.47
C TYR A 371 19.70 13.32 -5.37
N VAL A 372 20.74 13.93 -4.78
CA VAL A 372 21.77 14.69 -5.49
C VAL A 372 23.12 14.35 -4.86
N ASN A 373 24.07 13.92 -5.69
CA ASN A 373 25.46 13.70 -5.31
C ASN A 373 26.38 14.46 -6.28
N PRO A 374 26.91 15.63 -5.88
CA PRO A 374 27.82 16.41 -6.72
C PRO A 374 29.24 15.85 -6.77
N ASP A 375 29.63 15.00 -5.81
CA ASP A 375 31.02 14.58 -5.58
C ASP A 375 31.31 13.15 -6.08
N TRP A 376 30.37 12.54 -6.80
CA TRP A 376 30.57 11.20 -7.34
C TRP A 376 31.59 11.20 -8.48
N VAL A 377 32.55 10.26 -8.46
CA VAL A 377 33.63 10.16 -9.46
C VAL A 377 33.14 9.91 -10.90
N GLY A 378 31.89 9.47 -11.07
CA GLY A 378 31.23 9.33 -12.37
C GLY A 378 30.60 10.62 -12.92
N GLY A 379 30.74 11.74 -12.20
CA GLY A 379 30.12 13.02 -12.51
C GLY A 379 28.93 13.33 -11.59
N VAL A 380 28.40 14.55 -11.70
CA VAL A 380 27.24 15.00 -10.91
C VAL A 380 26.05 14.08 -11.18
N TYR A 381 25.53 13.44 -10.13
CA TYR A 381 24.39 12.54 -10.22
C TYR A 381 23.17 13.13 -9.52
N ALA A 382 22.02 13.14 -10.20
CA ALA A 382 20.76 13.54 -9.61
C ALA A 382 19.62 12.64 -10.12
N SER A 383 18.72 12.24 -9.22
CA SER A 383 17.52 11.48 -9.58
C SER A 383 16.27 12.08 -8.93
N PRO A 384 15.13 12.14 -9.68
CA PRO A 384 13.89 12.69 -9.15
C PRO A 384 13.16 11.70 -8.23
N SER A 385 13.36 10.39 -8.41
CA SER A 385 12.72 9.31 -7.65
C SER A 385 13.74 8.22 -7.25
N ILE A 386 13.29 7.01 -6.86
CA ILE A 386 14.18 5.93 -6.41
C ILE A 386 15.14 5.47 -7.52
N ALA A 387 14.62 5.35 -8.75
CA ALA A 387 15.37 4.75 -9.85
C ALA A 387 16.29 5.76 -10.56
N GLY A 388 17.42 5.26 -11.05
CA GLY A 388 18.26 5.93 -12.05
C GLY A 388 17.70 5.72 -13.45
N SER A 389 18.09 4.63 -14.11
CA SER A 389 17.50 4.21 -15.38
C SER A 389 16.03 3.83 -15.20
N ARG A 390 15.17 4.29 -16.10
CA ARG A 390 13.71 4.07 -16.07
C ARG A 390 13.17 3.69 -17.45
N PRO A 391 12.08 2.92 -17.54
CA PRO A 391 11.48 2.55 -18.83
C PRO A 391 10.65 3.69 -19.41
N GLY A 392 11.25 4.49 -20.30
CA GLY A 392 10.58 5.63 -20.93
C GLY A 392 9.38 5.22 -21.81
N ALA A 393 9.36 3.98 -22.30
CA ALA A 393 8.25 3.39 -23.03
C ALA A 393 6.93 3.42 -22.22
N LEU A 394 6.99 3.12 -20.91
CA LEU A 394 5.80 3.13 -20.06
C LEU A 394 5.27 4.55 -19.82
N LEU A 395 6.16 5.55 -19.77
CA LEU A 395 5.79 6.96 -19.69
C LEU A 395 5.10 7.43 -20.98
N ALA A 396 5.63 7.03 -22.13
CA ALA A 396 5.00 7.30 -23.42
C ALA A 396 3.60 6.68 -23.52
N GLY A 397 3.46 5.41 -23.14
CA GLY A 397 2.16 4.73 -23.08
C GLY A 397 1.18 5.39 -22.10
N THR A 398 1.67 5.89 -20.96
CA THR A 398 0.86 6.65 -20.00
C THR A 398 0.34 7.95 -20.60
N TRP A 399 1.22 8.73 -21.23
CA TRP A 399 0.84 9.98 -21.90
C TRP A 399 -0.16 9.73 -23.03
N ALA A 400 0.06 8.69 -23.84
CA ALA A 400 -0.83 8.31 -24.92
C ALA A 400 -2.22 7.91 -24.40
N ALA A 401 -2.30 7.11 -23.33
CA ALA A 401 -3.57 6.74 -22.69
C ALA A 401 -4.34 7.97 -22.21
N MET A 402 -3.67 8.91 -21.52
CA MET A 402 -4.31 10.13 -21.01
C MET A 402 -4.87 11.01 -22.13
N HIS A 403 -4.13 11.17 -23.22
CA HIS A 403 -4.58 11.94 -24.37
C HIS A 403 -5.68 11.26 -25.17
N TYR A 404 -5.62 9.93 -25.31
CA TYR A 404 -6.64 9.16 -26.02
C TYR A 404 -7.96 9.13 -25.27
N MET A 405 -7.92 8.88 -23.96
CA MET A 405 -9.13 8.92 -23.12
C MET A 405 -9.70 10.33 -23.06
N GLY A 406 -8.82 11.34 -22.89
CA GLY A 406 -9.22 12.71 -22.68
C GLY A 406 -10.12 12.89 -21.45
N HIS A 407 -10.58 14.11 -21.24
CA HIS A 407 -11.44 14.43 -20.11
C HIS A 407 -12.76 13.63 -20.13
N GLN A 408 -13.42 13.60 -21.30
CA GLN A 408 -14.73 12.93 -21.46
C GLN A 408 -14.63 11.42 -21.24
N GLY A 409 -13.59 10.76 -21.76
CA GLY A 409 -13.45 9.31 -21.60
C GLY A 409 -13.26 8.90 -20.13
N TYR A 410 -12.52 9.69 -19.35
CA TYR A 410 -12.40 9.48 -17.91
C TYR A 410 -13.69 9.79 -17.16
N LEU A 411 -14.42 10.85 -17.53
CA LEU A 411 -15.71 11.20 -16.96
C LEU A 411 -16.74 10.06 -17.15
N GLU A 412 -16.89 9.55 -18.37
CA GLU A 412 -17.80 8.43 -18.68
C GLU A 412 -17.35 7.12 -18.00
N SER A 413 -16.05 6.86 -17.95
CA SER A 413 -15.51 5.70 -17.26
C SER A 413 -15.81 5.76 -15.76
N CYS A 414 -15.62 6.92 -15.13
CA CYS A 414 -15.98 7.16 -13.74
C CYS A 414 -17.47 6.91 -13.51
N LYS A 415 -18.33 7.49 -14.36
CA LYS A 415 -19.78 7.31 -14.28
C LYS A 415 -20.17 5.83 -14.33
N ALA A 416 -19.67 5.08 -15.31
CA ALA A 416 -19.98 3.67 -15.47
C ALA A 416 -19.49 2.82 -14.28
N ILE A 417 -18.22 2.99 -13.87
CA ILE A 417 -17.59 2.19 -12.81
C ILE A 417 -18.25 2.45 -11.46
N VAL A 418 -18.47 3.71 -11.09
CA VAL A 418 -19.05 4.07 -9.79
C VAL A 418 -20.54 3.70 -9.76
N THR A 419 -21.27 3.82 -10.87
CA THR A 419 -22.66 3.34 -10.95
C THR A 419 -22.70 1.83 -10.72
N ALA A 420 -21.86 1.05 -11.39
CA ALA A 420 -21.76 -0.39 -11.19
C ALA A 420 -21.43 -0.76 -9.72
N ALA A 421 -20.46 -0.09 -9.11
CA ALA A 421 -20.10 -0.29 -7.70
C ALA A 421 -21.29 0.03 -6.76
N ARG A 422 -22.01 1.13 -7.00
CA ARG A 422 -23.19 1.49 -6.21
C ARG A 422 -24.33 0.50 -6.39
N THR A 423 -24.56 0.01 -7.61
CA THR A 423 -25.53 -1.04 -7.89
C THR A 423 -25.17 -2.31 -7.11
N ILE A 424 -23.91 -2.74 -7.14
CA ILE A 424 -23.45 -3.90 -6.34
C ILE A 424 -23.74 -3.68 -4.86
N ALA A 425 -23.33 -2.54 -4.31
CA ALA A 425 -23.54 -2.22 -2.90
C ALA A 425 -25.03 -2.23 -2.52
N GLU A 426 -25.89 -1.66 -3.38
CA GLU A 426 -27.34 -1.58 -3.13
C GLU A 426 -28.03 -2.93 -3.24
N ARG A 427 -27.69 -3.73 -4.27
CA ARG A 427 -28.20 -5.09 -4.46
C ARG A 427 -27.82 -5.99 -3.29
N ILE A 428 -26.59 -5.87 -2.76
CA ILE A 428 -26.19 -6.62 -1.56
C ILE A 428 -27.04 -6.20 -0.35
N ARG A 429 -27.24 -4.89 -0.13
CA ARG A 429 -28.04 -4.39 1.01
C ARG A 429 -29.50 -4.85 0.97
N THR A 430 -30.10 -4.86 -0.22
CA THR A 430 -31.55 -5.08 -0.39
C THR A 430 -31.90 -6.55 -0.62
N GLU A 431 -30.99 -7.36 -1.16
CA GLU A 431 -31.31 -8.71 -1.62
C GLU A 431 -30.52 -9.84 -0.93
N ILE A 432 -29.51 -9.52 -0.11
CA ILE A 432 -28.64 -10.52 0.54
C ILE A 432 -28.50 -10.19 2.03
N PRO A 433 -29.51 -10.52 2.86
CA PRO A 433 -29.54 -10.11 4.28
C PRO A 433 -28.43 -10.73 5.12
N GLU A 434 -27.83 -11.84 4.69
CA GLU A 434 -26.67 -12.48 5.34
C GLU A 434 -25.37 -11.67 5.21
N LEU A 435 -25.34 -10.65 4.36
CA LEU A 435 -24.20 -9.78 4.11
C LEU A 435 -24.51 -8.32 4.47
N ARG A 436 -23.48 -7.57 4.80
CA ARG A 436 -23.55 -6.12 5.03
C ARG A 436 -22.39 -5.41 4.36
N ILE A 437 -22.63 -4.21 3.85
CA ILE A 437 -21.58 -3.34 3.32
C ILE A 437 -20.77 -2.73 4.47
N LEU A 438 -19.46 -2.59 4.29
CA LEU A 438 -18.58 -1.88 5.22
C LEU A 438 -18.54 -0.39 4.88
N GLY A 439 -19.10 0.44 5.76
CA GLY A 439 -19.15 1.89 5.57
C GLY A 439 -20.09 2.30 4.44
N ASN A 440 -19.70 3.32 3.69
CA ASN A 440 -20.46 3.87 2.57
C ASN A 440 -19.54 4.06 1.35
N PRO A 441 -19.31 3.01 0.55
CA PRO A 441 -18.42 3.09 -0.61
C PRO A 441 -18.99 4.04 -1.66
N ARG A 442 -18.35 5.19 -1.85
CA ARG A 442 -18.83 6.25 -2.77
C ARG A 442 -18.18 6.21 -4.16
N ALA A 443 -17.12 5.42 -4.31
CA ALA A 443 -16.28 5.31 -5.49
C ALA A 443 -16.31 3.88 -6.06
N SER A 444 -15.17 3.30 -6.40
CA SER A 444 -15.07 2.08 -7.22
C SER A 444 -14.91 0.77 -6.45
N VAL A 445 -14.75 0.79 -5.12
CA VAL A 445 -14.52 -0.42 -4.31
C VAL A 445 -15.70 -0.67 -3.38
N VAL A 446 -16.16 -1.92 -3.32
CA VAL A 446 -17.23 -2.35 -2.43
C VAL A 446 -16.72 -3.51 -1.58
N ALA A 447 -16.62 -3.28 -0.26
CA ALA A 447 -16.36 -4.33 0.70
C ALA A 447 -17.63 -4.73 1.45
N PHE A 448 -17.78 -6.03 1.66
CA PHE A 448 -18.89 -6.60 2.40
C PHE A 448 -18.39 -7.65 3.40
N ALA A 449 -19.10 -7.75 4.51
CA ALA A 449 -18.85 -8.68 5.60
C ALA A 449 -20.12 -9.46 5.91
N SER A 450 -19.99 -10.51 6.73
CA SER A 450 -21.16 -11.19 7.30
C SER A 450 -22.05 -10.21 8.07
N ALA A 451 -23.36 -10.49 8.06
CA ALA A 451 -24.33 -9.82 8.91
C ALA A 451 -23.89 -9.82 10.37
N ARG A 452 -24.34 -8.81 11.13
CA ARG A 452 -23.96 -8.69 12.54
C ARG A 452 -24.55 -9.85 13.35
N LYS A 453 -23.83 -10.26 14.39
CA LYS A 453 -24.34 -11.21 15.38
C LYS A 453 -25.61 -10.64 16.03
N GLY A 454 -26.58 -11.51 16.30
CA GLY A 454 -27.90 -11.16 16.85
C GLY A 454 -28.90 -10.65 15.81
N THR A 455 -28.61 -10.76 14.51
CA THR A 455 -29.59 -10.50 13.44
C THR A 455 -30.21 -11.80 12.95
N ALA A 456 -31.43 -11.75 12.40
CA ALA A 456 -32.13 -12.94 11.89
C ALA A 456 -31.40 -13.66 10.73
N ALA A 457 -30.43 -12.99 10.10
CA ALA A 457 -29.62 -13.50 8.99
C ALA A 457 -28.17 -13.81 9.38
N GLU A 458 -27.88 -13.96 10.68
CA GLU A 458 -26.55 -14.39 11.13
C GLU A 458 -26.23 -15.84 10.70
N GLY A 459 -24.93 -16.20 10.71
CA GLY A 459 -24.49 -17.59 10.59
C GLY A 459 -23.70 -17.95 9.34
N VAL A 460 -23.55 -17.03 8.36
CA VAL A 460 -22.71 -17.26 7.17
C VAL A 460 -21.35 -16.61 7.34
N SER A 461 -20.27 -17.37 7.10
CA SER A 461 -18.90 -16.84 7.03
C SER A 461 -18.64 -16.19 5.66
N VAL A 462 -18.34 -14.89 5.64
CA VAL A 462 -18.03 -14.19 4.39
C VAL A 462 -16.77 -14.71 3.69
N LEU A 463 -15.84 -15.30 4.44
CA LEU A 463 -14.65 -15.92 3.85
C LEU A 463 -15.00 -17.22 3.12
N GLU A 464 -15.96 -18.00 3.63
CA GLU A 464 -16.49 -19.17 2.90
C GLU A 464 -17.21 -18.72 1.64
N VAL A 465 -17.98 -17.63 1.70
CA VAL A 465 -18.62 -17.04 0.51
C VAL A 465 -17.57 -16.65 -0.53
N GLY A 466 -16.46 -16.03 -0.11
CA GLY A 466 -15.33 -15.73 -0.99
C GLY A 466 -14.71 -16.97 -1.64
N ASP A 467 -14.54 -18.05 -0.89
CA ASP A 467 -14.03 -19.32 -1.42
C ASP A 467 -15.03 -20.00 -2.39
N MET A 468 -16.34 -19.88 -2.16
CA MET A 468 -17.36 -20.38 -3.10
C MET A 468 -17.43 -19.53 -4.38
N MET A 469 -17.28 -18.22 -4.26
CA MET A 469 -17.15 -17.31 -5.41
C MET A 469 -15.91 -17.67 -6.25
N ALA A 470 -14.79 -18.02 -5.61
CA ALA A 470 -13.58 -18.48 -6.30
C ALA A 470 -13.80 -19.74 -7.14
N LYS A 471 -14.62 -20.69 -6.67
CA LYS A 471 -15.00 -21.88 -7.46
C LYS A 471 -15.83 -21.54 -8.70
N LYS A 472 -16.52 -20.40 -8.70
CA LYS A 472 -17.26 -19.85 -9.85
C LYS A 472 -16.38 -18.95 -10.75
N GLY A 473 -15.07 -18.90 -10.50
CA GLY A 473 -14.10 -18.11 -11.27
C GLY A 473 -13.94 -16.65 -10.80
N TRP A 474 -14.52 -16.25 -9.68
CA TRP A 474 -14.37 -14.90 -9.14
C TRP A 474 -13.11 -14.76 -8.28
N HIS A 475 -12.26 -13.79 -8.62
CA HIS A 475 -11.04 -13.49 -7.87
C HIS A 475 -11.27 -12.23 -7.03
N LEU A 476 -11.87 -12.44 -5.86
CA LEU A 476 -12.14 -11.38 -4.89
C LEU A 476 -10.99 -11.25 -3.88
N ASN A 477 -10.86 -10.08 -3.24
CA ASN A 477 -9.83 -9.88 -2.22
C ASN A 477 -10.42 -10.17 -0.83
N GLY A 478 -9.86 -11.15 -0.13
CA GLY A 478 -10.13 -11.38 1.29
C GLY A 478 -9.51 -10.30 2.17
N LEU A 479 -10.19 -9.96 3.26
CA LEU A 479 -9.82 -8.89 4.19
C LEU A 479 -9.87 -9.41 5.63
N SER A 480 -9.19 -8.70 6.53
CA SER A 480 -9.19 -8.98 7.95
C SER A 480 -9.44 -7.71 8.77
N ALA A 481 -9.93 -7.88 10.01
CA ALA A 481 -10.27 -6.82 10.94
C ALA A 481 -11.25 -5.73 10.40
N PRO A 482 -12.51 -6.08 10.09
CA PRO A 482 -13.15 -7.40 10.26
C PRO A 482 -12.90 -8.35 9.09
N ALA A 483 -13.21 -9.63 9.28
CA ALA A 483 -13.29 -10.57 8.16
C ALA A 483 -14.31 -10.05 7.14
N ALA A 484 -13.87 -9.90 5.89
CA ALA A 484 -14.65 -9.34 4.81
C ALA A 484 -14.06 -9.77 3.46
N VAL A 485 -14.80 -9.50 2.40
CA VAL A 485 -14.34 -9.65 1.02
C VAL A 485 -14.67 -8.35 0.29
N HIS A 486 -13.83 -7.93 -0.65
CA HIS A 486 -14.17 -6.81 -1.53
C HIS A 486 -14.04 -7.14 -3.01
N ILE A 487 -14.71 -6.30 -3.80
CA ILE A 487 -14.50 -6.15 -5.23
C ILE A 487 -14.12 -4.70 -5.55
N ALA A 488 -13.00 -4.53 -6.25
CA ALA A 488 -12.62 -3.28 -6.88
C ALA A 488 -13.13 -3.29 -8.33
N VAL A 489 -14.21 -2.55 -8.57
CA VAL A 489 -14.90 -2.50 -9.87
C VAL A 489 -14.02 -1.79 -10.89
N THR A 490 -13.89 -2.38 -12.07
CA THR A 490 -13.16 -1.81 -13.23
C THR A 490 -14.07 -1.73 -14.45
N ARG A 491 -13.55 -1.27 -15.60
CA ARG A 491 -14.33 -1.28 -16.86
C ARG A 491 -14.81 -2.68 -17.24
N LEU A 492 -14.04 -3.71 -16.90
CA LEU A 492 -14.34 -5.11 -17.19
C LEU A 492 -15.44 -5.68 -16.28
N THR A 493 -15.59 -5.15 -15.07
CA THR A 493 -16.64 -5.58 -14.13
C THR A 493 -18.02 -5.04 -14.51
N VAL A 494 -18.09 -3.85 -15.14
CA VAL A 494 -19.36 -3.18 -15.50
C VAL A 494 -20.35 -4.09 -16.23
N PRO A 495 -19.99 -4.84 -17.30
CA PRO A 495 -20.94 -5.69 -18.01
C PRO A 495 -21.40 -6.94 -17.24
N VAL A 496 -20.74 -7.31 -16.14
CA VAL A 496 -20.98 -8.57 -15.41
C VAL A 496 -21.53 -8.37 -13.99
N VAL A 497 -22.07 -7.19 -13.69
CA VAL A 497 -22.66 -6.87 -12.37
C VAL A 497 -23.80 -7.82 -12.01
N ASP A 498 -24.70 -8.12 -12.94
CA ASP A 498 -25.83 -9.01 -12.66
C ASP A 498 -25.40 -10.45 -12.42
N GLN A 499 -24.42 -10.93 -13.19
CA GLN A 499 -23.79 -12.23 -12.97
C GLN A 499 -23.11 -12.29 -11.60
N PHE A 500 -22.39 -11.23 -11.21
CA PHE A 500 -21.78 -11.14 -9.88
C PHE A 500 -22.81 -11.31 -8.76
N ILE A 501 -23.95 -10.63 -8.85
CA ILE A 501 -24.98 -10.73 -7.81
C ILE A 501 -25.65 -12.11 -7.81
N ALA A 502 -25.91 -12.69 -8.98
CA ALA A 502 -26.47 -14.04 -9.08
C ALA A 502 -25.54 -15.08 -8.43
N ASP A 503 -24.26 -15.05 -8.80
CA ASP A 503 -23.25 -15.96 -8.24
C ASP A 503 -23.07 -15.74 -6.73
N LEU A 504 -23.07 -14.48 -6.28
CA LEU A 504 -22.94 -14.15 -4.85
C LEU A 504 -24.09 -14.72 -4.02
N LYS A 505 -25.33 -14.64 -4.52
CA LYS A 505 -26.50 -15.23 -3.86
C LYS A 505 -26.37 -16.75 -3.74
N ASP A 506 -25.97 -17.40 -4.82
CA ASP A 506 -25.75 -18.84 -4.83
C ASP A 506 -24.63 -19.24 -3.86
N SER A 507 -23.52 -18.51 -3.86
CA SER A 507 -22.40 -18.74 -2.95
C SER A 507 -22.76 -18.52 -1.48
N VAL A 508 -23.63 -17.55 -1.16
CA VAL A 508 -24.17 -17.38 0.20
C VAL A 508 -25.02 -18.58 0.61
N LYS A 509 -25.90 -19.05 -0.28
CA LYS A 509 -26.73 -20.24 -0.03
C LYS A 509 -25.87 -21.49 0.21
N GLU A 510 -24.88 -21.73 -0.65
CA GLU A 510 -23.95 -22.85 -0.51
C GLU A 510 -23.10 -22.77 0.76
N ALA A 511 -22.53 -21.60 1.06
CA ALA A 511 -21.74 -21.39 2.28
C ALA A 511 -22.55 -21.61 3.56
N ARG A 512 -23.87 -21.36 3.52
CA ARG A 512 -24.79 -21.61 4.63
C ARG A 512 -25.12 -23.09 4.82
N LEU A 513 -25.33 -23.83 3.72
CA LEU A 513 -25.74 -25.24 3.75
C LEU A 513 -24.55 -26.18 3.96
N THR A 514 -23.41 -25.89 3.34
CA THR A 514 -22.23 -26.77 3.30
C THR A 514 -20.93 -25.96 3.46
N PRO A 515 -20.67 -25.38 4.64
CA PRO A 515 -19.42 -24.67 4.89
C PRO A 515 -18.24 -25.66 4.82
N SER A 516 -17.18 -25.29 4.10
CA SER A 516 -16.05 -26.19 3.90
C SER A 516 -15.11 -26.24 5.11
N GLY A 517 -14.99 -25.13 5.85
CA GLY A 517 -13.98 -24.91 6.89
C GLY A 517 -12.54 -24.90 6.37
N ALA A 518 -12.35 -25.02 5.05
CA ALA A 518 -11.10 -25.49 4.47
C ALA A 518 -10.68 -24.72 3.20
N GLY A 519 -11.45 -23.74 2.74
CA GLY A 519 -11.08 -22.92 1.60
C GLY A 519 -9.85 -22.02 1.85
N THR A 520 -9.27 -21.49 0.78
CA THR A 520 -8.01 -20.73 0.83
C THR A 520 -8.14 -19.46 1.68
N MET A 521 -9.22 -18.69 1.48
CA MET A 521 -9.47 -17.48 2.27
C MET A 521 -9.73 -17.84 3.74
N VAL A 522 -10.54 -18.87 3.99
CA VAL A 522 -10.83 -19.34 5.35
C VAL A 522 -9.57 -19.75 6.09
N ARG A 523 -8.69 -20.52 5.45
CA ARG A 523 -7.41 -20.94 6.06
C ARG A 523 -6.49 -19.75 6.30
N LEU A 524 -6.25 -18.91 5.29
CA LEU A 524 -5.29 -17.82 5.38
C LEU A 524 -5.67 -16.78 6.44
N TYR A 525 -6.94 -16.36 6.45
CA TYR A 525 -7.43 -15.32 7.36
C TYR A 525 -7.94 -15.87 8.70
N GLY A 526 -8.32 -17.15 8.77
CA GLY A 526 -8.64 -17.85 10.01
C GLY A 526 -7.41 -18.11 10.89
N LEU A 527 -6.28 -18.51 10.29
CA LEU A 527 -5.01 -18.72 11.00
C LEU A 527 -4.46 -17.43 11.65
N GLY A 528 -4.67 -16.28 11.01
CA GLY A 528 -4.19 -14.98 11.51
C GLY A 528 -4.98 -14.41 12.70
N SER A 529 -6.23 -14.83 12.89
CA SER A 529 -7.18 -14.23 13.86
C SER A 529 -7.38 -15.04 15.15
N GLY A 530 -6.97 -16.32 15.17
CA GLY A 530 -7.24 -17.24 16.28
C GLY A 530 -6.17 -17.35 17.39
N SER A 531 -5.01 -16.69 17.28
CA SER A 531 -3.92 -16.84 18.25
C SER A 531 -2.97 -15.63 18.31
N PRO A 532 -2.35 -15.30 19.48
CA PRO A 532 -1.31 -14.27 19.60
C PRO A 532 -0.11 -14.45 18.66
N ILE A 533 0.05 -15.64 18.08
CA ILE A 533 1.16 -16.04 17.20
C ILE A 533 0.78 -15.98 15.71
N GLY A 534 -0.51 -15.78 15.41
CA GLY A 534 -1.07 -15.89 14.07
C GLY A 534 -0.40 -14.95 13.06
N SER A 535 -0.19 -13.69 13.43
CA SER A 535 0.46 -12.70 12.56
C SER A 535 1.91 -13.08 12.21
N ARG A 536 2.66 -13.66 13.14
CA ARG A 536 4.04 -14.11 12.91
C ARG A 536 4.09 -15.37 12.06
N MET A 537 3.19 -16.32 12.28
CA MET A 537 3.07 -17.50 11.43
C MET A 537 2.68 -17.12 10.00
N VAL A 538 1.72 -16.22 9.84
CA VAL A 538 1.36 -15.62 8.54
C VAL A 538 2.58 -14.95 7.90
N GLY A 539 3.41 -14.24 8.68
CA GLY A 539 4.67 -13.68 8.18
C GLY A 539 5.66 -14.72 7.63
N HIS A 540 5.81 -15.87 8.28
CA HIS A 540 6.67 -16.95 7.79
C HIS A 540 6.08 -17.59 6.52
N LEU A 541 4.77 -17.84 6.50
CA LEU A 541 4.08 -18.38 5.32
C LEU A 541 4.13 -17.41 4.13
N ALA A 542 3.98 -16.12 4.38
CA ALA A 542 4.14 -15.09 3.35
C ALA A 542 5.58 -15.04 2.82
N THR A 543 6.58 -15.24 3.69
CA THR A 543 7.99 -15.34 3.25
C THR A 543 8.20 -16.57 2.38
N ALA A 544 7.72 -17.73 2.81
CA ALA A 544 7.79 -18.97 2.04
C ALA A 544 7.08 -18.84 0.69
N PHE A 545 5.90 -18.20 0.64
CA PHE A 545 5.20 -17.87 -0.60
C PHE A 545 6.07 -17.03 -1.53
N LEU A 546 6.73 -15.98 -1.01
CA LEU A 546 7.64 -15.15 -1.81
C LEU A 546 8.84 -15.95 -2.33
N ASP A 547 9.43 -16.83 -1.52
CA ASP A 547 10.53 -17.70 -1.96
C ASP A 547 10.09 -18.64 -3.09
N THR A 548 8.85 -19.16 -3.01
CA THR A 548 8.26 -20.02 -4.04
C THR A 548 8.06 -19.30 -5.37
N LEU A 549 7.77 -17.99 -5.40
CA LEU A 549 7.66 -17.22 -6.65
C LEU A 549 8.94 -17.24 -7.51
N TYR A 550 10.08 -17.52 -6.89
CA TYR A 550 11.39 -17.56 -7.55
C TYR A 550 11.92 -18.99 -7.74
N LYS A 551 11.09 -20.02 -7.50
CA LYS A 551 11.45 -21.41 -7.80
C LYS A 551 11.21 -21.68 -9.29
N ALA A 552 12.32 -21.78 -10.02
CA ALA A 552 12.36 -22.10 -11.45
C ALA A 552 12.37 -23.61 -11.68
#